data_AF-A0A497IM37-F1
#
_entry.id   AF-A0A497IM37-F1
#
_cell.length_a   1.000
_cell.length_b   1.000
_cell.length_c   1.000
_cell.angle_alpha   90.00
_cell.angle_beta   90.00
_cell.angle_gamma   90.00
#
_symmetry.space_group_name_H-M   'P 1'
#
loop_
_entity.id
_entity.type
_entity.pdbx_description
1 polymer ?
#
loop_
_entity_poly.entity_id
_entity_poly.type
_entity_poly.pdbx_seq_one_letter_code
_entity_poly.pdbx_strand_id
1 'polypeptide(L)'
;MEILIIGGTGDTGQWFVKFFKKRGFGVTVWGKNRRLDVAEKLGVPFADDINEAIGESDVVMISVPINITESIIREIAPKMRPGSLLMDVTSIKKGPVDAMERYAPEGVECLGTHPMFGPSIPDIRGQTVILTPTRRCTRWLPVIEGIYAEAGAHIEIITPVEHDEIMRVVQGLTHFAYISIAATLEAINFDVAKSRRFMSPVYEIMLDFVGRILAQNPYLYAMIQTNPHVTDLHDTFIGECRALSDLIKEGDIEGFVERMKQAARHFANTEAAQRRSDKLINNKIAEYERFVQAVNKYCAVKHLHTERVHTGTLVEVTPLGITLQKNKKKTRLKIENIKLLTDEEYTRWKRAEMTRVAKDVSVYIPKGSDPMVIQRIIEGLSPEIISARIIDIYNQSEEGVSITYRLTLLAEDQRETLQRVIELLLGIGCRQR
;
A
#
# COMPACT_ATOMS: atom_id res chain seq x y z
N MET A 1 14.98 17.49 11.49
CA MET A 1 13.59 17.96 11.53
C MET A 1 12.85 17.04 12.48
N GLU A 2 12.37 17.61 13.57
CA GLU A 2 11.60 16.90 14.60
C GLU A 2 10.10 17.13 14.40
N ILE A 3 9.33 16.03 14.34
CA ILE A 3 7.91 16.05 14.03
C ILE A 3 7.12 15.46 15.21
N LEU A 4 6.21 16.23 15.77
CA LEU A 4 5.22 15.74 16.73
C LEU A 4 3.89 15.46 16.02
N ILE A 5 3.38 14.23 16.14
CA ILE A 5 2.07 13.85 15.59
C ILE A 5 1.05 13.70 16.73
N ILE A 6 0.17 14.68 16.83
CA ILE A 6 -0.99 14.66 17.73
C ILE A 6 -2.06 13.74 17.12
N GLY A 7 -2.44 12.70 17.85
CA GLY A 7 -3.24 11.59 17.29
C GLY A 7 -2.39 10.55 16.56
N GLY A 8 -1.06 10.54 16.74
CA GLY A 8 -0.12 9.66 16.04
C GLY A 8 -0.35 8.15 16.24
N THR A 9 -1.16 7.77 17.23
CA THR A 9 -1.51 6.36 17.49
C THR A 9 -2.76 5.89 16.72
N GLY A 10 -3.50 6.79 16.06
CA GLY A 10 -4.61 6.43 15.16
C GLY A 10 -4.12 6.03 13.77
N ASP A 11 -4.92 5.33 12.97
CA ASP A 11 -4.46 4.68 11.73
C ASP A 11 -3.74 5.63 10.74
N THR A 12 -4.32 6.80 10.47
CA THR A 12 -3.68 7.84 9.64
C THR A 12 -2.40 8.38 10.29
N GLY A 13 -2.41 8.60 11.60
CA GLY A 13 -1.23 9.03 12.35
C GLY A 13 -0.09 8.03 12.24
N GLN A 14 -0.38 6.73 12.44
CA GLN A 14 0.60 5.66 12.30
C GLN A 14 1.17 5.58 10.89
N TRP A 15 0.36 5.87 9.87
CA TRP A 15 0.83 5.94 8.49
C TRP A 15 1.88 7.05 8.32
N PHE A 16 1.60 8.26 8.82
CA PHE A 16 2.56 9.37 8.76
C PHE A 16 3.80 9.14 9.63
N VAL A 17 3.67 8.48 10.78
CA VAL A 17 4.84 8.04 11.58
C VAL A 17 5.78 7.20 10.72
N LYS A 18 5.26 6.17 10.05
CA LYS A 18 6.06 5.29 9.18
C LYS A 18 6.65 6.07 8.00
N PHE A 19 5.86 6.94 7.39
CA PHE A 19 6.26 7.76 6.25
C PHE A 19 7.46 8.66 6.59
N PHE A 20 7.39 9.41 7.70
CA PHE A 20 8.45 10.32 8.10
C PHE A 20 9.67 9.59 8.67
N LYS A 21 9.47 8.54 9.47
CA LYS A 21 10.57 7.74 10.02
C LYS A 21 11.42 7.09 8.93
N LYS A 22 10.79 6.56 7.86
CA LYS A 22 11.50 5.97 6.71
C LYS A 22 12.40 6.98 5.99
N ARG A 23 12.16 8.28 6.16
CA ARG A 23 12.93 9.39 5.57
C ARG A 23 13.97 9.98 6.54
N GLY A 24 14.14 9.38 7.71
CA GLY A 24 15.16 9.80 8.68
C GLY A 24 14.76 11.02 9.53
N PHE A 25 13.48 11.41 9.53
CA PHE A 25 13.00 12.45 10.44
C PHE A 25 12.77 11.90 11.84
N GLY A 26 13.04 12.72 12.86
CA GLY A 26 12.64 12.42 14.23
C GLY A 26 11.14 12.55 14.36
N VAL A 27 10.49 11.53 14.94
CA VAL A 27 9.04 11.50 15.08
C VAL A 27 8.68 11.13 16.51
N THR A 28 7.88 11.97 17.15
CA THR A 28 7.28 11.74 18.46
C THR A 28 5.77 11.71 18.31
N VAL A 29 5.09 10.84 19.05
CA VAL A 29 3.62 10.74 19.00
C VAL A 29 2.98 11.14 20.32
N TRP A 30 1.78 11.71 20.23
CA TRP A 30 0.92 11.93 21.39
C TRP A 30 -0.52 11.50 21.08
N GLY A 31 -1.26 11.07 22.09
CA GLY A 31 -2.68 10.79 21.96
C GLY A 31 -3.36 10.63 23.31
N LYS A 32 -4.58 11.17 23.45
CA LYS A 32 -5.35 11.16 24.71
C LYS A 32 -5.50 9.78 25.35
N ASN A 33 -5.58 8.73 24.54
CA ASN A 33 -5.75 7.35 25.01
C ASN A 33 -4.44 6.67 25.48
N ARG A 34 -3.31 7.39 25.50
CA ARG A 34 -1.97 6.90 25.90
C ARG A 34 -1.66 5.49 25.41
N ARG A 35 -1.81 5.27 24.10
CA ARG A 35 -1.54 3.98 23.44
C ARG A 35 -0.03 3.76 23.27
N LEU A 36 0.67 3.57 24.38
CA LEU A 36 2.11 3.32 24.45
C LEU A 36 2.51 2.08 23.64
N ASP A 37 1.67 1.05 23.65
CA ASP A 37 1.86 -0.18 22.87
C ASP A 37 1.98 0.08 21.36
N VAL A 38 1.31 1.12 20.85
CA VAL A 38 1.40 1.51 19.43
C VAL A 38 2.70 2.26 19.17
N ALA A 39 3.09 3.19 20.04
CA ALA A 39 4.34 3.93 19.93
C ALA A 39 5.56 2.99 19.97
N GLU A 40 5.57 2.02 20.89
CA GLU A 40 6.59 0.97 20.99
C GLU A 40 6.69 0.12 19.71
N LYS A 41 5.54 -0.34 19.18
CA LYS A 41 5.50 -1.10 17.92
C LYS A 41 6.02 -0.30 16.72
N LEU A 42 5.77 1.01 16.70
CA LEU A 42 6.29 1.91 15.68
C LEU A 42 7.76 2.28 15.92
N GLY A 43 8.30 1.99 17.11
CA GLY A 43 9.64 2.33 17.54
C GLY A 43 9.88 3.83 17.54
N VAL A 44 8.95 4.59 18.13
CA VAL A 44 9.01 6.06 18.28
C VAL A 44 8.67 6.46 19.72
N PRO A 45 9.19 7.58 20.23
CA PRO A 45 8.83 8.09 21.56
C PRO A 45 7.35 8.46 21.64
N PHE A 46 6.76 8.24 22.81
CA PHE A 46 5.48 8.81 23.20
C PHE A 46 5.74 10.04 24.07
N ALA A 47 5.12 11.18 23.76
CA ALA A 47 5.26 12.40 24.56
C ALA A 47 4.49 12.28 25.88
N ASP A 48 5.18 12.18 27.00
CA ASP A 48 4.56 12.22 28.34
C ASP A 48 4.21 13.65 28.75
N ASP A 49 5.08 14.64 28.47
CA ASP A 49 4.74 16.07 28.52
C ASP A 49 4.55 16.62 27.10
N ILE A 50 3.30 16.96 26.79
CA ILE A 50 2.95 17.53 25.48
C ILE A 50 3.57 18.93 25.28
N ASN A 51 3.75 19.72 26.33
CA ASN A 51 4.26 21.09 26.20
C ASN A 51 5.75 21.09 25.85
N GLU A 52 6.52 20.20 26.49
CA GLU A 52 7.93 19.97 26.16
C GLU A 52 8.06 19.50 24.70
N ALA A 53 7.30 18.47 24.31
CA ALA A 53 7.33 17.95 22.95
C ALA A 53 6.94 19.00 21.89
N ILE A 54 5.95 19.86 22.17
CA ILE A 54 5.59 20.98 21.29
C ILE A 54 6.76 21.96 21.17
N GLY A 55 7.42 22.29 22.30
CA GLY A 55 8.54 23.21 22.36
C GLY A 55 9.78 22.72 21.60
N GLU A 56 9.96 21.40 21.46
CA GLU A 56 11.09 20.76 20.76
C GLU A 56 10.82 20.52 19.26
N SER A 57 9.56 20.54 18.82
CA SER A 57 9.18 20.17 17.46
C SER A 57 9.35 21.30 16.42
N ASP A 58 9.86 20.94 15.24
CA ASP A 58 9.85 21.80 14.06
C ASP A 58 8.48 21.80 13.38
N VAL A 59 7.82 20.65 13.38
CA VAL A 59 6.50 20.42 12.80
C VAL A 59 5.58 19.77 13.82
N VAL A 60 4.40 20.33 14.03
CA VAL A 60 3.31 19.69 14.78
C VAL A 60 2.20 19.33 13.79
N MET A 61 1.96 18.03 13.62
CA MET A 61 0.92 17.49 12.73
C MET A 61 -0.30 17.02 13.53
N ILE A 62 -1.48 17.49 13.13
CA ILE A 62 -2.77 17.16 13.74
C ILE A 62 -3.46 16.05 12.94
N SER A 63 -3.51 14.87 13.53
CA SER A 63 -4.13 13.66 12.99
C SER A 63 -5.20 13.11 13.95
N VAL A 64 -6.09 13.98 14.42
CA VAL A 64 -7.22 13.64 15.30
C VAL A 64 -8.56 13.67 14.54
N PRO A 65 -9.65 13.10 15.09
CA PRO A 65 -10.98 13.21 14.50
C PRO A 65 -11.41 14.67 14.28
N ILE A 66 -12.09 14.92 13.14
CA ILE A 66 -12.49 16.25 12.67
C ILE A 66 -13.22 17.06 13.76
N ASN A 67 -14.12 16.43 14.51
CA ASN A 67 -14.94 17.09 15.53
C ASN A 67 -14.14 17.64 16.72
N ILE A 68 -12.89 17.22 16.92
CA ILE A 68 -12.01 17.72 17.98
C ILE A 68 -10.80 18.46 17.44
N THR A 69 -10.61 18.54 16.13
CA THR A 69 -9.42 19.17 15.53
C THR A 69 -9.27 20.63 15.94
N GLU A 70 -10.32 21.44 15.82
CA GLU A 70 -10.26 22.86 16.16
C GLU A 70 -10.01 23.11 17.66
N SER A 71 -10.58 22.27 18.53
CA SER A 71 -10.40 22.40 19.98
C SER A 71 -8.98 22.03 20.40
N ILE A 72 -8.39 21.01 19.77
CA ILE A 72 -6.99 20.63 19.93
C ILE A 72 -6.05 21.73 19.42
N ILE A 73 -6.30 22.27 18.22
CA ILE A 73 -5.53 23.39 17.66
C ILE A 73 -5.50 24.58 18.63
N ARG A 74 -6.67 24.96 19.17
CA ARG A 74 -6.77 26.05 20.15
C ARG A 74 -5.91 25.82 21.40
N GLU A 75 -5.78 24.57 21.85
CA GLU A 75 -5.01 24.22 23.05
C GLU A 75 -3.49 24.23 22.79
N ILE A 76 -3.06 23.74 21.63
CA ILE A 76 -1.63 23.48 21.34
C ILE A 76 -0.95 24.62 20.59
N ALA A 77 -1.65 25.27 19.65
CA ALA A 77 -1.06 26.23 18.74
C ALA A 77 -0.40 27.41 19.46
N PRO A 78 -0.98 27.97 20.55
CA PRO A 78 -0.36 29.08 21.29
C PRO A 78 0.99 28.74 21.93
N LYS A 79 1.31 27.45 22.10
CA LYS A 79 2.52 26.96 22.78
C LYS A 79 3.67 26.71 21.81
N MET A 80 3.43 26.82 20.51
CA MET A 80 4.42 26.53 19.48
C MET A 80 5.47 27.64 19.37
N ARG A 81 6.72 27.25 19.13
CA ARG A 81 7.85 28.19 19.00
C ARG A 81 7.84 28.92 17.65
N PRO A 82 8.29 30.18 17.56
CA PRO A 82 8.54 30.83 16.28
C PRO A 82 9.45 30.01 15.38
N GLY A 83 9.17 30.03 14.08
CA GLY A 83 9.88 29.22 13.10
C GLY A 83 9.47 27.73 13.08
N SER A 84 8.35 27.35 13.68
CA SER A 84 7.76 26.01 13.53
C SER A 84 6.60 26.00 12.52
N LEU A 85 6.13 24.81 12.16
CA LEU A 85 4.96 24.57 11.31
C LEU A 85 3.86 23.87 12.10
N LEU A 86 2.65 24.41 12.07
CA LEU A 86 1.43 23.70 12.43
C LEU A 86 0.74 23.19 11.17
N MET A 87 0.47 21.89 11.09
CA MET A 87 -0.25 21.29 9.97
C MET A 87 -1.27 20.27 10.43
N ASP A 88 -2.24 19.96 9.57
CA ASP A 88 -3.25 18.93 9.84
C ASP A 88 -3.37 17.95 8.66
N VAL A 89 -4.06 16.83 8.87
CA VAL A 89 -4.38 15.83 7.82
C VAL A 89 -5.88 15.52 7.75
N THR A 90 -6.74 16.45 8.16
CA THR A 90 -8.20 16.21 8.18
C THR A 90 -8.80 16.19 6.76
N SER A 91 -10.06 15.79 6.64
CA SER A 91 -10.77 15.78 5.35
C SER A 91 -11.59 17.05 5.05
N ILE A 92 -11.61 18.03 5.96
CA ILE A 92 -12.25 19.35 5.79
C ILE A 92 -11.20 20.41 6.13
N LYS A 93 -11.03 21.46 5.33
CA LYS A 93 -9.90 22.38 5.49
C LYS A 93 -10.27 23.72 6.09
N LYS A 94 -11.44 24.30 5.78
CA LYS A 94 -11.78 25.66 6.22
C LYS A 94 -11.71 25.83 7.75
N GLY A 95 -12.46 25.03 8.50
CA GLY A 95 -12.48 25.10 9.96
C GLY A 95 -11.11 24.90 10.62
N PRO A 96 -10.40 23.78 10.33
CA PRO A 96 -9.06 23.56 10.86
C PRO A 96 -8.04 24.65 10.49
N VAL A 97 -8.03 25.10 9.22
CA VAL A 97 -7.08 26.15 8.79
C VAL A 97 -7.39 27.49 9.44
N ASP A 98 -8.66 27.89 9.52
CA ASP A 98 -9.09 29.11 10.22
C ASP A 98 -8.70 29.05 11.72
N ALA A 99 -8.83 27.89 12.36
CA ALA A 99 -8.38 27.68 13.73
C ALA A 99 -6.85 27.80 13.87
N MET A 100 -6.09 27.23 12.94
CA MET A 100 -4.63 27.37 12.91
C MET A 100 -4.22 28.83 12.74
N GLU A 101 -4.84 29.56 11.80
CA GLU A 101 -4.59 31.00 11.60
C GLU A 101 -4.89 31.80 12.86
N ARG A 102 -6.02 31.51 13.52
CA ARG A 102 -6.48 32.24 14.71
C ARG A 102 -5.61 32.03 15.94
N TYR A 103 -5.18 30.79 16.20
CA TYR A 103 -4.56 30.44 17.49
C TYR A 103 -3.04 30.28 17.43
N ALA A 104 -2.45 30.06 16.25
CA ALA A 104 -0.99 29.96 16.15
C ALA A 104 -0.34 31.36 16.16
N PRO A 105 0.74 31.58 16.96
CA PRO A 105 1.48 32.83 17.03
C PRO A 105 1.98 33.33 15.65
N GLU A 106 2.26 34.62 15.53
CA GLU A 106 2.69 35.25 14.27
C GLU A 106 3.89 34.54 13.61
N GLY A 107 4.86 34.09 14.42
CA GLY A 107 6.04 33.38 13.96
C GLY A 107 5.84 31.90 13.60
N VAL A 108 4.62 31.36 13.70
CA VAL A 108 4.31 29.95 13.39
C VAL A 108 3.57 29.90 12.05
N GLU A 109 4.09 29.15 11.09
CA GLU A 109 3.40 28.95 9.81
C GLU A 109 2.32 27.88 9.93
N CYS A 110 1.30 27.95 9.08
CA CYS A 110 0.17 27.03 9.12
C CYS A 110 -0.12 26.45 7.73
N LEU A 111 -0.24 25.14 7.63
CA LEU A 111 -0.48 24.42 6.39
C LEU A 111 -1.57 23.38 6.57
N GLY A 112 -2.73 23.60 5.94
CA GLY A 112 -3.71 22.53 5.84
C GLY A 112 -3.24 21.47 4.86
N THR A 113 -3.37 20.18 5.20
CA THR A 113 -3.10 19.10 4.24
C THR A 113 -4.22 18.07 4.23
N HIS A 114 -4.44 17.47 3.07
CA HIS A 114 -5.38 16.37 2.92
C HIS A 114 -4.80 15.31 1.98
N PRO A 115 -4.24 14.22 2.53
CA PRO A 115 -3.95 13.04 1.73
C PRO A 115 -5.26 12.44 1.23
N MET A 116 -5.45 12.37 -0.10
CA MET A 116 -6.68 11.87 -0.72
C MET A 116 -6.77 10.33 -0.71
N PHE A 117 -6.18 9.71 0.31
CA PHE A 117 -6.06 8.26 0.46
C PHE A 117 -6.15 7.84 1.92
N GLY A 118 -6.62 6.62 2.14
CA GLY A 118 -6.75 6.02 3.48
C GLY A 118 -5.48 5.31 3.96
N PRO A 119 -5.42 4.96 5.25
CA PRO A 119 -4.24 4.35 5.88
C PRO A 119 -3.91 2.94 5.36
N SER A 120 -4.80 2.31 4.58
CA SER A 120 -4.55 1.04 3.91
C SER A 120 -3.54 1.13 2.75
N ILE A 121 -3.29 2.34 2.23
CA ILE A 121 -2.37 2.54 1.12
C ILE A 121 -0.92 2.41 1.62
N PRO A 122 -0.06 1.61 0.99
CA PRO A 122 1.28 1.31 1.54
C PRO A 122 2.31 2.43 1.33
N ASP A 123 2.14 3.27 0.31
CA ASP A 123 3.06 4.36 -0.04
C ASP A 123 2.30 5.52 -0.69
N ILE A 124 2.83 6.74 -0.57
CA ILE A 124 2.25 7.97 -1.13
C ILE A 124 2.40 8.06 -2.65
N ARG A 125 3.28 7.24 -3.23
CA ARG A 125 3.58 7.27 -4.66
C ARG A 125 2.31 7.07 -5.49
N GLY A 126 2.08 7.99 -6.43
CA GLY A 126 0.91 8.01 -7.31
C GLY A 126 -0.39 8.42 -6.60
N GLN A 127 -0.33 8.83 -5.33
CA GLN A 127 -1.48 9.36 -4.60
C GLN A 127 -1.51 10.88 -4.71
N THR A 128 -2.71 11.46 -4.61
CA THR A 128 -2.90 12.91 -4.54
C THR A 128 -2.84 13.38 -3.09
N VAL A 129 -2.13 14.50 -2.87
CA VAL A 129 -2.15 15.24 -1.60
C VAL A 129 -2.50 16.68 -1.92
N ILE A 130 -3.55 17.18 -1.27
CA ILE A 130 -3.96 18.57 -1.40
C ILE A 130 -3.31 19.38 -0.27
N LEU A 131 -2.69 20.50 -0.62
CA LEU A 131 -2.11 21.46 0.31
C LEU A 131 -2.94 22.75 0.27
N THR A 132 -3.29 23.26 1.45
CA THR A 132 -4.01 24.53 1.60
C THR A 132 -3.20 25.47 2.50
N PRO A 133 -2.16 26.13 1.96
CA PRO A 133 -1.30 27.02 2.74
C PRO A 133 -2.06 28.26 3.19
N THR A 134 -1.77 28.71 4.41
CA THR A 134 -2.14 30.04 4.88
C THR A 134 -1.26 31.09 4.22
N ARG A 135 -1.66 32.37 4.27
CA ARG A 135 -0.86 33.46 3.66
C ARG A 135 0.56 33.56 4.25
N ARG A 136 0.74 33.16 5.52
CA ARG A 136 2.03 33.16 6.21
C ARG A 136 2.88 31.92 5.94
N CYS A 137 2.37 30.89 5.27
CA CYS A 137 3.10 29.65 4.99
C CYS A 137 4.00 29.78 3.76
N THR A 138 5.16 30.40 3.93
CA THR A 138 6.08 30.72 2.82
C THR A 138 7.34 29.86 2.87
N ARG A 139 7.84 29.55 4.07
CA ARG A 139 9.08 28.81 4.25
C ARG A 139 8.84 27.30 4.28
N TRP A 140 7.75 26.86 4.88
CA TRP A 140 7.45 25.44 5.05
C TRP A 140 6.71 24.81 3.88
N LEU A 141 5.95 25.59 3.11
CA LEU A 141 5.25 25.11 1.92
C LEU A 141 6.18 24.34 0.95
N PRO A 142 7.29 24.93 0.44
CA PRO A 142 8.18 24.22 -0.48
C PRO A 142 8.86 23.01 0.17
N VAL A 143 9.07 23.02 1.49
CA VAL A 143 9.67 21.88 2.22
C VAL A 143 8.71 20.69 2.25
N ILE A 144 7.46 20.91 2.66
CA ILE A 144 6.45 19.84 2.74
C ILE A 144 6.05 19.36 1.35
N GLU A 145 5.87 20.29 0.40
CA GLU A 145 5.65 19.95 -1.01
C GLU A 145 6.77 19.07 -1.55
N GLY A 146 8.05 19.46 -1.34
CA GLY A 146 9.20 18.68 -1.77
C GLY A 146 9.22 17.27 -1.16
N ILE A 147 8.99 17.14 0.15
CA ILE A 147 8.94 15.83 0.83
C ILE A 147 7.89 14.91 0.21
N TYR A 148 6.70 15.42 -0.12
CA TYR A 148 5.63 14.62 -0.71
C TYR A 148 5.85 14.37 -2.21
N ALA A 149 6.32 15.36 -2.97
CA ALA A 149 6.57 15.24 -4.41
C ALA A 149 7.75 14.29 -4.72
N GLU A 150 8.85 14.37 -3.96
CA GLU A 150 10.00 13.43 -4.10
C GLU A 150 9.60 11.99 -3.77
N ALA A 151 8.62 11.83 -2.88
CA ALA A 151 8.03 10.55 -2.57
C ALA A 151 7.10 10.02 -3.69
N GLY A 152 6.80 10.85 -4.69
CA GLY A 152 6.00 10.52 -5.87
C GLY A 152 4.53 10.85 -5.73
N ALA A 153 4.13 11.72 -4.80
CA ALA A 153 2.77 12.21 -4.70
C ALA A 153 2.46 13.24 -5.81
N HIS A 154 1.21 13.30 -6.23
CA HIS A 154 0.67 14.40 -7.02
C HIS A 154 0.18 15.49 -6.08
N ILE A 155 0.79 16.68 -6.16
CA ILE A 155 0.47 17.79 -5.26
C ILE A 155 -0.47 18.76 -5.95
N GLU A 156 -1.56 19.09 -5.27
CA GLU A 156 -2.47 20.16 -5.67
C GLU A 156 -2.48 21.22 -4.57
N ILE A 157 -2.33 22.49 -4.95
CA ILE A 157 -2.30 23.62 -4.02
C ILE A 157 -3.50 24.51 -4.29
N ILE A 158 -4.44 24.54 -3.35
CA ILE A 158 -5.71 25.29 -3.47
C ILE A 158 -6.06 25.98 -2.16
N THR A 159 -7.07 26.84 -2.17
CA THR A 159 -7.54 27.48 -0.93
C THR A 159 -8.36 26.51 -0.06
N PRO A 160 -8.44 26.72 1.28
CA PRO A 160 -9.30 25.88 2.14
C PRO A 160 -10.78 25.90 1.73
N VAL A 161 -11.26 27.03 1.20
CA VAL A 161 -12.65 27.19 0.74
C VAL A 161 -12.88 26.38 -0.55
N GLU A 162 -11.99 26.52 -1.52
CA GLU A 162 -12.04 25.76 -2.77
C GLU A 162 -11.93 24.25 -2.52
N HIS A 163 -11.07 23.84 -1.58
CA HIS A 163 -10.98 22.45 -1.15
C HIS A 163 -12.33 21.91 -0.68
N ASP A 164 -12.97 22.59 0.27
CA ASP A 164 -14.22 22.10 0.87
C ASP A 164 -15.38 22.12 -0.15
N GLU A 165 -15.41 23.10 -1.06
CA GLU A 165 -16.34 23.17 -2.20
C GLU A 165 -16.21 21.94 -3.12
N ILE A 166 -14.98 21.55 -3.49
CA ILE A 166 -14.73 20.39 -4.34
C ILE A 166 -15.00 19.08 -3.57
N MET A 167 -14.58 18.99 -2.30
CA MET A 167 -14.78 17.78 -1.48
C MET A 167 -16.25 17.50 -1.17
N ARG A 168 -17.11 18.50 -1.22
CA ARG A 168 -18.57 18.30 -1.18
C ARG A 168 -19.03 17.28 -2.24
N VAL A 169 -18.48 17.35 -3.45
CA VAL A 169 -18.80 16.42 -4.54
C VAL A 169 -17.92 15.17 -4.47
N VAL A 170 -16.59 15.36 -4.41
CA VAL A 170 -15.62 14.26 -4.50
C VAL A 170 -15.77 13.27 -3.36
N GLN A 171 -16.02 13.74 -2.13
CA GLN A 171 -16.21 12.90 -0.95
C GLN A 171 -17.65 12.86 -0.49
N GLY A 172 -18.31 14.01 -0.31
CA GLY A 172 -19.68 14.09 0.22
C GLY A 172 -20.67 13.23 -0.58
N LEU A 173 -20.92 13.61 -1.84
CA LEU A 173 -21.83 12.89 -2.73
C LEU A 173 -21.41 11.43 -2.96
N THR A 174 -20.12 11.19 -3.21
CA THR A 174 -19.64 9.84 -3.56
C THR A 174 -19.80 8.87 -2.39
N HIS A 175 -19.40 9.27 -1.18
CA HIS A 175 -19.58 8.45 0.00
C HIS A 175 -21.06 8.26 0.33
N PHE A 176 -21.87 9.33 0.23
CA PHE A 176 -23.30 9.26 0.46
C PHE A 176 -24.00 8.27 -0.49
N ALA A 177 -23.65 8.29 -1.78
CA ALA A 177 -24.18 7.36 -2.76
C ALA A 177 -23.82 5.90 -2.44
N TYR A 178 -22.55 5.60 -2.12
CA TYR A 178 -22.12 4.24 -1.79
C TYR A 178 -22.73 3.72 -0.48
N ILE A 179 -22.82 4.58 0.54
CA ILE A 179 -23.50 4.24 1.81
C ILE A 179 -25.00 4.00 1.55
N SER A 180 -25.63 4.79 0.68
CA SER A 180 -27.04 4.62 0.32
C SER A 180 -27.29 3.31 -0.44
N ILE A 181 -26.38 2.91 -1.33
CA ILE A 181 -26.44 1.59 -1.99
C ILE A 181 -26.39 0.47 -0.94
N ALA A 182 -25.45 0.55 0.00
CA ALA A 182 -25.32 -0.45 1.07
C ALA A 182 -26.56 -0.53 1.96
N ALA A 183 -27.07 0.61 2.41
CA ALA A 183 -28.29 0.70 3.21
C ALA A 183 -29.51 0.16 2.46
N THR A 184 -29.57 0.36 1.13
CA THR A 184 -30.63 -0.22 0.29
C THR A 184 -30.55 -1.75 0.26
N LEU A 185 -29.35 -2.32 0.09
CA LEU A 185 -29.14 -3.77 0.09
C LEU A 185 -29.54 -4.39 1.43
N GLU A 186 -29.23 -3.72 2.54
CA GLU A 186 -29.67 -4.11 3.88
C GLU A 186 -31.20 -4.06 4.00
N ALA A 187 -31.83 -2.95 3.59
CA ALA A 187 -33.26 -2.75 3.71
C ALA A 187 -34.10 -3.80 2.97
N ILE A 188 -33.61 -4.32 1.85
CA ILE A 188 -34.28 -5.40 1.09
C ILE A 188 -33.82 -6.81 1.50
N ASN A 189 -33.00 -6.94 2.54
CA ASN A 189 -32.39 -8.20 3.00
C ASN A 189 -31.64 -8.95 1.88
N PHE A 190 -30.90 -8.22 1.04
CA PHE A 190 -30.16 -8.82 -0.07
C PHE A 190 -28.89 -9.52 0.40
N ASP A 191 -28.72 -10.78 0.03
CA ASP A 191 -27.53 -11.56 0.34
C ASP A 191 -26.38 -11.25 -0.63
N VAL A 192 -25.55 -10.28 -0.26
CA VAL A 192 -24.37 -9.85 -1.02
C VAL A 192 -23.38 -11.01 -1.22
N ALA A 193 -23.27 -11.94 -0.27
CA ALA A 193 -22.37 -13.08 -0.41
C ALA A 193 -22.85 -14.06 -1.48
N LYS A 194 -24.17 -14.31 -1.56
CA LYS A 194 -24.76 -15.14 -2.62
C LYS A 194 -24.73 -14.47 -3.99
N SER A 195 -24.91 -13.15 -4.05
CA SER A 195 -24.85 -12.42 -5.32
C SER A 195 -23.53 -12.63 -6.04
N ARG A 196 -22.44 -12.88 -5.28
CA ARG A 196 -21.10 -13.14 -5.81
C ARG A 196 -21.02 -14.25 -6.85
N ARG A 197 -21.96 -15.21 -6.84
CA ARG A 197 -22.04 -16.30 -7.83
C ARG A 197 -22.56 -15.85 -9.21
N PHE A 198 -23.16 -14.66 -9.29
CA PHE A 198 -23.84 -14.13 -10.47
C PHE A 198 -23.20 -12.82 -10.97
N MET A 199 -22.07 -12.40 -10.39
CA MET A 199 -21.47 -11.09 -10.68
C MET A 199 -20.60 -11.12 -11.92
N SER A 200 -20.72 -10.09 -12.75
CA SER A 200 -19.63 -9.71 -13.64
C SER A 200 -18.48 -9.07 -12.83
N PRO A 201 -17.24 -9.07 -13.34
CA PRO A 201 -16.12 -8.39 -12.69
C PRO A 201 -16.39 -6.91 -12.39
N VAL A 202 -17.17 -6.22 -13.23
CA VAL A 202 -17.56 -4.81 -13.03
C VAL A 202 -18.40 -4.65 -11.76
N TYR A 203 -19.43 -5.48 -11.60
CA TYR A 203 -20.32 -5.40 -10.44
C TYR A 203 -19.59 -5.80 -9.15
N GLU A 204 -18.67 -6.78 -9.23
CA GLU A 204 -17.79 -7.12 -8.12
C GLU A 204 -16.94 -5.91 -7.67
N ILE A 205 -16.27 -5.23 -8.62
CA ILE A 205 -15.45 -4.05 -8.34
C ILE A 205 -16.30 -2.93 -7.70
N MET A 206 -17.52 -2.71 -8.19
CA MET A 206 -18.45 -1.75 -7.59
C MET A 206 -18.75 -2.09 -6.13
N LEU A 207 -19.12 -3.35 -5.83
CA LEU A 207 -19.39 -3.79 -4.46
C LEU A 207 -18.14 -3.75 -3.57
N ASP A 208 -16.95 -4.00 -4.12
CA ASP A 208 -15.70 -3.88 -3.38
C ASP A 208 -15.40 -2.41 -3.03
N PHE A 209 -15.78 -1.44 -3.87
CA PHE A 209 -15.72 -0.01 -3.50
C PHE A 209 -16.73 0.36 -2.43
N VAL A 210 -17.97 -0.13 -2.50
CA VAL A 210 -18.96 0.05 -1.43
C VAL A 210 -18.44 -0.55 -0.12
N GLY A 211 -17.96 -1.80 -0.15
CA GLY A 211 -17.39 -2.48 1.00
C GLY A 211 -16.16 -1.77 1.58
N ARG A 212 -15.31 -1.18 0.72
CA ARG A 212 -14.15 -0.38 1.14
C ARG A 212 -14.56 0.84 1.97
N ILE A 213 -15.64 1.53 1.60
CA ILE A 213 -16.18 2.65 2.38
C ILE A 213 -16.70 2.16 3.73
N LEU A 214 -17.52 1.11 3.73
CA LEU A 214 -18.12 0.54 4.95
C LEU A 214 -17.08 -0.03 5.94
N ALA A 215 -15.92 -0.46 5.45
CA ALA A 215 -14.85 -1.00 6.27
C ALA A 215 -14.03 0.06 7.04
N GLN A 216 -14.20 1.36 6.77
CA GLN A 216 -13.51 2.41 7.55
C GLN A 216 -14.36 2.89 8.73
N ASN A 217 -13.82 3.85 9.48
CA ASN A 217 -14.49 4.47 10.61
C ASN A 217 -15.77 5.22 10.18
N PRO A 218 -16.98 4.80 10.64
CA PRO A 218 -18.24 5.45 10.27
C PRO A 218 -18.32 6.91 10.77
N TYR A 219 -17.69 7.23 11.90
CA TYR A 219 -17.66 8.60 12.41
C TYR A 219 -16.89 9.54 11.48
N LEU A 220 -15.83 9.07 10.80
CA LEU A 220 -15.12 9.88 9.83
C LEU A 220 -16.04 10.26 8.67
N TYR A 221 -16.76 9.28 8.11
CA TYR A 221 -17.70 9.54 7.01
C TYR A 221 -18.84 10.46 7.44
N ALA A 222 -19.40 10.26 8.64
CA ALA A 222 -20.42 11.15 9.17
C ALA A 222 -19.91 12.61 9.29
N MET A 223 -18.69 12.80 9.78
CA MET A 223 -18.07 14.13 9.87
C MET A 223 -17.76 14.75 8.50
N ILE A 224 -17.40 13.95 7.49
CA ILE A 224 -17.26 14.45 6.11
C ILE A 224 -18.61 14.99 5.61
N GLN A 225 -19.72 14.35 5.97
CA GLN A 225 -21.06 14.82 5.59
C GLN A 225 -21.48 16.12 6.29
N THR A 226 -20.76 16.59 7.31
CA THR A 226 -21.02 17.90 7.94
C THR A 226 -20.33 19.07 7.23
N ASN A 227 -19.60 18.82 6.15
CA ASN A 227 -19.04 19.89 5.31
C ASN A 227 -20.20 20.79 4.81
N PRO A 228 -20.10 22.13 4.91
CA PRO A 228 -21.13 23.04 4.46
C PRO A 228 -21.68 22.74 3.06
N HIS A 229 -22.99 22.93 2.88
CA HIS A 229 -23.73 22.73 1.63
C HIS A 229 -23.76 21.29 1.08
N VAL A 230 -23.19 20.29 1.76
CA VAL A 230 -23.33 18.87 1.39
C VAL A 230 -24.79 18.42 1.40
N THR A 231 -25.59 18.92 2.33
CA THR A 231 -27.03 18.58 2.43
C THR A 231 -27.81 18.97 1.18
N ASP A 232 -27.54 20.13 0.60
CA ASP A 232 -28.21 20.60 -0.62
C ASP A 232 -27.89 19.66 -1.80
N LEU A 233 -26.67 19.10 -1.81
CA LEU A 233 -26.25 18.12 -2.81
C LEU A 233 -26.91 16.75 -2.58
N HIS A 234 -27.14 16.35 -1.33
CA HIS A 234 -27.92 15.15 -1.01
C HIS A 234 -29.36 15.27 -1.52
N ASP A 235 -30.01 16.40 -1.27
CA ASP A 235 -31.38 16.65 -1.73
C ASP A 235 -31.47 16.61 -3.26
N THR A 236 -30.48 17.20 -3.95
CA THR A 236 -30.36 17.13 -5.40
C THR A 236 -30.22 15.69 -5.90
N PHE A 237 -29.29 14.92 -5.31
CA PHE A 237 -29.07 13.51 -5.67
C PHE A 237 -30.32 12.65 -5.46
N ILE A 238 -31.00 12.81 -4.32
CA ILE A 238 -32.25 12.11 -4.02
C ILE A 238 -33.35 12.50 -5.02
N GLY A 239 -33.43 13.79 -5.38
CA GLY A 239 -34.33 14.31 -6.40
C GLY A 239 -34.12 13.62 -7.76
N GLU A 240 -32.87 13.51 -8.21
CA GLU A 240 -32.52 12.82 -9.45
C GLU A 240 -32.86 11.32 -9.40
N CYS A 241 -32.62 10.64 -8.28
CA CYS A 241 -33.04 9.24 -8.11
C CYS A 241 -34.56 9.06 -8.25
N ARG A 242 -35.36 9.97 -7.66
CA ARG A 242 -36.83 9.94 -7.76
C ARG A 242 -37.27 10.20 -9.19
N ALA A 243 -36.74 11.22 -9.84
CA ALA A 243 -37.06 11.56 -11.23
C ALA A 243 -36.80 10.38 -12.17
N LEU A 244 -35.66 9.70 -12.05
CA LEU A 244 -35.36 8.50 -12.84
C LEU A 244 -36.31 7.33 -12.51
N SER A 245 -36.68 7.16 -11.24
CA SER A 245 -37.63 6.13 -10.84
C SER A 245 -39.03 6.39 -11.42
N ASP A 246 -39.47 7.64 -11.48
CA ASP A 246 -40.81 8.00 -11.92
C ASP A 246 -40.96 7.80 -13.44
N LEU A 247 -39.93 8.12 -14.24
CA LEU A 247 -39.88 7.78 -15.67
C LEU A 247 -40.14 6.29 -15.93
N ILE A 248 -39.54 5.40 -15.12
CA ILE A 248 -39.74 3.95 -15.25
C ILE A 248 -41.16 3.53 -14.81
N LYS A 249 -41.72 4.13 -13.76
CA LYS A 249 -43.10 3.83 -13.31
C LYS A 249 -44.14 4.25 -14.34
N GLU A 250 -43.89 5.35 -15.04
CA GLU A 250 -44.77 5.89 -16.09
C GLU A 250 -44.60 5.16 -17.44
N GLY A 251 -43.59 4.28 -17.56
CA GLY A 251 -43.27 3.58 -18.80
C GLY A 251 -42.57 4.45 -19.84
N ASP A 252 -42.06 5.63 -19.45
CA ASP A 252 -41.35 6.56 -20.33
C ASP A 252 -39.87 6.18 -20.52
N ILE A 253 -39.67 5.15 -21.35
CA ILE A 253 -38.34 4.67 -21.71
C ILE A 253 -37.52 5.73 -22.46
N GLU A 254 -38.15 6.49 -23.36
CA GLU A 254 -37.46 7.52 -24.14
C GLU A 254 -37.00 8.67 -23.24
N GLY A 255 -37.81 9.08 -22.27
CA GLY A 255 -37.42 10.04 -21.25
C GLY A 255 -36.21 9.56 -20.45
N PHE A 256 -36.20 8.30 -20.02
CA PHE A 256 -35.04 7.73 -19.32
C PHE A 256 -33.77 7.73 -20.19
N VAL A 257 -33.90 7.31 -21.46
CA VAL A 257 -32.78 7.32 -22.43
C VAL A 257 -32.23 8.73 -22.63
N GLU A 258 -33.10 9.73 -22.79
CA GLU A 258 -32.67 11.11 -22.98
C GLU A 258 -31.99 11.68 -21.73
N ARG A 259 -32.48 11.36 -20.52
CA ARG A 259 -31.79 11.72 -19.27
C ARG A 259 -30.40 11.10 -19.20
N MET A 260 -30.25 9.83 -19.55
CA MET A 260 -28.94 9.17 -19.59
C MET A 260 -28.01 9.82 -20.62
N LYS A 261 -28.51 10.18 -21.82
CA LYS A 261 -27.72 10.88 -22.85
C LYS A 261 -27.27 12.26 -22.38
N GLN A 262 -28.14 13.01 -21.71
CA GLN A 262 -27.80 14.33 -21.17
C GLN A 262 -26.70 14.22 -20.11
N ALA A 263 -26.84 13.27 -19.17
CA ALA A 263 -25.81 12.99 -18.18
C ALA A 263 -24.48 12.58 -18.82
N ALA A 264 -24.51 11.73 -19.85
CA ALA A 264 -23.31 11.32 -20.58
C ALA A 264 -22.61 12.49 -21.31
N ARG A 265 -23.37 13.43 -21.88
CA ARG A 265 -22.82 14.65 -22.49
C ARG A 265 -22.14 15.54 -21.45
N HIS A 266 -22.75 15.73 -20.28
CA HIS A 266 -22.18 16.54 -19.22
C HIS A 266 -20.95 15.89 -18.58
N PHE A 267 -20.99 14.57 -18.34
CA PHE A 267 -19.86 13.81 -17.78
C PHE A 267 -18.61 13.95 -18.66
N ALA A 268 -18.82 13.98 -19.98
CA ALA A 268 -17.78 14.00 -21.01
C ALA A 268 -16.83 12.79 -20.92
N ASN A 269 -16.08 12.48 -21.98
CA ASN A 269 -15.04 11.42 -21.94
C ASN A 269 -15.51 10.03 -21.44
N THR A 270 -16.79 9.67 -21.64
CA THR A 270 -17.36 8.39 -21.18
C THR A 270 -16.64 7.18 -21.78
N GLU A 271 -16.24 7.24 -23.05
CA GLU A 271 -15.44 6.18 -23.68
C GLU A 271 -14.07 5.99 -23.02
N ALA A 272 -13.42 7.10 -22.62
CA ALA A 272 -12.14 7.01 -21.95
C ALA A 272 -12.32 6.41 -20.54
N ALA A 273 -13.43 6.71 -19.86
CA ALA A 273 -13.78 6.06 -18.60
C ALA A 273 -13.97 4.55 -18.78
N GLN A 274 -14.70 4.12 -19.81
CA GLN A 274 -14.87 2.70 -20.14
C GLN A 274 -13.53 2.01 -20.41
N ARG A 275 -12.67 2.59 -21.27
CA ARG A 275 -11.33 2.02 -21.55
C ARG A 275 -10.44 1.92 -20.31
N ARG A 276 -10.56 2.87 -19.37
CA ARG A 276 -9.84 2.81 -18.08
C ARG A 276 -10.37 1.69 -17.19
N SER A 277 -11.70 1.52 -17.09
CA SER A 277 -12.29 0.42 -16.31
C SER A 277 -11.99 -0.94 -16.93
N ASP A 278 -11.95 -1.06 -18.26
CA ASP A 278 -11.61 -2.32 -18.94
C ASP A 278 -10.18 -2.77 -18.60
N LYS A 279 -9.23 -1.85 -18.51
CA LYS A 279 -7.87 -2.16 -18.07
C LYS A 279 -7.84 -2.72 -16.64
N LEU A 280 -8.62 -2.15 -15.72
CA LEU A 280 -8.72 -2.63 -14.35
C LEU A 280 -9.29 -4.06 -14.30
N ILE A 281 -10.38 -4.29 -15.05
CA ILE A 281 -11.05 -5.60 -15.14
C ILE A 281 -10.10 -6.64 -15.73
N ASN A 282 -9.44 -6.32 -16.84
CA ASN A 282 -8.53 -7.24 -17.52
C ASN A 282 -7.29 -7.55 -16.67
N ASN A 283 -6.80 -6.63 -15.84
CA ASN A 283 -5.73 -6.92 -14.90
C ASN A 283 -6.16 -7.95 -13.84
N LYS A 284 -7.39 -7.85 -13.33
CA LYS A 284 -7.96 -8.83 -12.38
C LYS A 284 -8.11 -10.21 -13.04
N ILE A 285 -8.59 -10.25 -14.28
CA ILE A 285 -8.69 -11.49 -15.07
C ILE A 285 -7.30 -12.10 -15.29
N ALA A 286 -6.32 -11.30 -15.72
CA ALA A 286 -4.96 -11.76 -15.97
C ALA A 286 -4.28 -12.30 -14.71
N GLU A 287 -4.52 -11.72 -13.53
CA GLU A 287 -4.03 -12.26 -12.26
C GLU A 287 -4.63 -13.64 -11.96
N TYR A 288 -5.95 -13.78 -12.13
CA TYR A 288 -6.63 -15.07 -11.96
C TYR A 288 -6.10 -16.13 -12.94
N GLU A 289 -5.89 -15.76 -14.21
CA GLU A 289 -5.34 -16.66 -15.23
C GLU A 289 -3.94 -17.15 -14.87
N ARG A 290 -3.08 -16.32 -14.27
CA ARG A 290 -1.76 -16.77 -13.80
C ARG A 290 -1.87 -17.87 -12.75
N PHE A 291 -2.84 -17.79 -11.83
CA PHE A 291 -3.10 -18.87 -10.88
C PHE A 291 -3.59 -20.13 -11.60
N VAL A 292 -4.52 -20.01 -12.55
CA VAL A 292 -5.01 -21.16 -13.34
C VAL A 292 -3.85 -21.85 -14.09
N GLN A 293 -2.97 -21.08 -14.73
CA GLN A 293 -1.79 -21.59 -15.44
C GLN A 293 -0.73 -22.21 -14.51
N ALA A 294 -0.79 -21.91 -13.21
CA ALA A 294 0.08 -22.48 -12.19
C ALA A 294 -0.48 -23.76 -11.55
N VAL A 295 -1.69 -24.20 -11.91
CA VAL A 295 -2.27 -25.45 -11.39
C VAL A 295 -1.36 -26.63 -11.75
N ASN A 296 -1.17 -27.53 -10.78
CA ASN A 296 -0.24 -28.66 -10.77
C ASN A 296 1.25 -28.30 -10.79
N LYS A 297 1.61 -27.01 -10.70
CA LYS A 297 3.01 -26.58 -10.56
C LYS A 297 3.34 -26.28 -9.10
N TYR A 298 4.59 -26.53 -8.71
CA TYR A 298 5.11 -26.07 -7.42
C TYR A 298 5.40 -24.58 -7.50
N CYS A 299 4.73 -23.77 -6.67
CA CYS A 299 4.84 -22.33 -6.71
C CYS A 299 4.97 -21.73 -5.30
N ALA A 300 5.23 -20.43 -5.26
CA ALA A 300 5.28 -19.63 -4.05
C ALA A 300 4.32 -18.45 -4.16
N VAL A 301 3.55 -18.23 -3.10
CA VAL A 301 2.63 -17.08 -3.00
C VAL A 301 2.99 -16.27 -1.76
N LYS A 302 3.10 -14.95 -1.92
CA LYS A 302 3.36 -14.02 -0.81
C LYS A 302 2.03 -13.48 -0.29
N HIS A 303 1.82 -13.59 1.02
CA HIS A 303 0.69 -12.95 1.68
C HIS A 303 0.95 -11.44 1.79
N LEU A 304 0.03 -10.61 1.29
CA LEU A 304 0.24 -9.17 1.14
C LEU A 304 0.30 -8.42 2.48
N HIS A 305 -0.47 -8.88 3.48
CA HIS A 305 -0.48 -8.23 4.80
C HIS A 305 0.61 -8.69 5.78
N THR A 306 0.97 -9.98 5.77
CA THR A 306 1.94 -10.55 6.72
C THR A 306 3.34 -10.71 6.12
N GLU A 307 3.47 -10.45 4.82
CA GLU A 307 4.66 -10.71 4.00
C GLU A 307 5.15 -12.17 3.96
N ARG A 308 4.46 -13.07 4.67
CA ARG A 308 4.78 -14.49 4.73
C ARG A 308 4.64 -15.12 3.35
N VAL A 309 5.63 -15.89 2.96
CA VAL A 309 5.59 -16.69 1.72
C VAL A 309 5.13 -18.12 2.05
N HIS A 310 4.18 -18.60 1.27
CA HIS A 310 3.65 -19.96 1.30
C HIS A 310 4.09 -20.69 0.03
N THR A 311 4.70 -21.88 0.18
CA THR A 311 5.12 -22.69 -0.97
C THR A 311 4.36 -24.01 -1.01
N GLY A 312 4.17 -24.56 -2.21
CA GLY A 312 3.52 -25.85 -2.42
C GLY A 312 3.09 -26.05 -3.86
N THR A 313 2.62 -27.25 -4.19
CA THR A 313 1.94 -27.51 -5.45
C THR A 313 0.55 -26.90 -5.42
N LEU A 314 0.21 -26.07 -6.39
CA LEU A 314 -1.13 -25.51 -6.52
C LEU A 314 -2.10 -26.57 -7.04
N VAL A 315 -3.03 -27.03 -6.21
CA VAL A 315 -3.93 -28.15 -6.54
C VAL A 315 -5.35 -27.71 -6.87
N GLU A 316 -5.73 -26.48 -6.52
CA GLU A 316 -7.09 -25.97 -6.73
C GLU A 316 -7.05 -24.45 -6.84
N VAL A 317 -7.82 -23.91 -7.78
CA VAL A 317 -8.07 -22.48 -7.96
C VAL A 317 -9.57 -22.29 -8.08
N THR A 318 -10.10 -21.36 -7.30
CA THR A 318 -11.49 -20.90 -7.31
C THR A 318 -11.50 -19.39 -7.51
N PRO A 319 -12.63 -18.75 -7.85
CA PRO A 319 -12.68 -17.30 -8.00
C PRO A 319 -12.22 -16.49 -6.76
N LEU A 320 -12.27 -17.08 -5.57
CA LEU A 320 -11.95 -16.38 -4.30
C LEU A 320 -10.66 -16.86 -3.64
N GLY A 321 -10.08 -17.95 -4.09
CA GLY A 321 -9.02 -18.61 -3.33
C GLY A 321 -8.33 -19.74 -4.06
N ILE A 322 -7.19 -20.12 -3.51
CA ILE A 322 -6.36 -21.21 -3.98
C ILE A 322 -6.11 -22.23 -2.86
N THR A 323 -5.78 -23.46 -3.24
CA THR A 323 -5.28 -24.48 -2.33
C THR A 323 -3.86 -24.89 -2.73
N LEU A 324 -2.89 -24.65 -1.84
CA LEU A 324 -1.53 -25.17 -1.97
C LEU A 324 -1.39 -26.48 -1.19
N GLN A 325 -0.69 -27.45 -1.75
CA GLN A 325 -0.32 -28.70 -1.09
C GLN A 325 1.20 -28.79 -0.97
N LYS A 326 1.71 -28.88 0.27
CA LYS A 326 3.11 -29.21 0.56
C LYS A 326 3.14 -30.47 1.42
N ASN A 327 3.78 -31.53 0.93
CA ASN A 327 3.71 -32.87 1.52
C ASN A 327 2.25 -33.34 1.67
N LYS A 328 1.83 -33.73 2.88
CA LYS A 328 0.44 -34.12 3.20
C LYS A 328 -0.45 -32.95 3.64
N LYS A 329 0.09 -31.73 3.77
CA LYS A 329 -0.65 -30.57 4.30
C LYS A 329 -1.21 -29.72 3.17
N LYS A 330 -2.52 -29.45 3.22
CA LYS A 330 -3.21 -28.48 2.35
C LYS A 330 -3.38 -27.15 3.07
N THR A 331 -3.13 -26.05 2.38
CA THR A 331 -3.30 -24.69 2.88
C THR A 331 -4.20 -23.93 1.91
N ARG A 332 -5.34 -23.45 2.40
CA ARG A 332 -6.26 -22.60 1.63
C ARG A 332 -5.92 -21.13 1.87
N LEU A 333 -5.83 -20.36 0.80
CA LEU A 333 -5.50 -18.94 0.82
C LEU A 333 -6.50 -18.18 -0.06
N LYS A 334 -6.89 -16.98 0.36
CA LYS A 334 -7.77 -16.12 -0.44
C LYS A 334 -6.95 -15.31 -1.44
N ILE A 335 -7.41 -15.24 -2.69
CA ILE A 335 -6.70 -14.52 -3.77
C ILE A 335 -6.50 -13.04 -3.42
N GLU A 336 -7.49 -12.39 -2.81
CA GLU A 336 -7.44 -10.98 -2.38
C GLU A 336 -6.27 -10.64 -1.42
N ASN A 337 -5.71 -11.65 -0.73
CA ASN A 337 -4.68 -11.48 0.28
C ASN A 337 -3.30 -11.96 -0.16
N ILE A 338 -3.14 -12.46 -1.39
CA ILE A 338 -1.91 -13.10 -1.85
C ILE A 338 -1.51 -12.64 -3.23
N LYS A 339 -0.20 -12.73 -3.52
CA LYS A 339 0.37 -12.56 -4.85
C LYS A 339 1.15 -13.81 -5.23
N LEU A 340 0.94 -14.34 -6.43
CA LEU A 340 1.82 -15.35 -7.01
C LEU A 340 3.17 -14.72 -7.33
N LEU A 341 4.25 -15.28 -6.76
CA LEU A 341 5.60 -14.81 -7.04
C LEU A 341 6.04 -15.23 -8.43
N THR A 342 6.75 -14.36 -9.12
CA THR A 342 7.48 -14.74 -10.34
C THR A 342 8.66 -15.65 -9.99
N ASP A 343 9.23 -16.34 -10.98
CA ASP A 343 10.40 -17.20 -10.78
C ASP A 343 11.60 -16.42 -10.20
N GLU A 344 11.79 -15.17 -10.64
CA GLU A 344 12.81 -14.28 -10.10
C GLU A 344 12.54 -13.86 -8.65
N GLU A 345 11.29 -13.48 -8.33
CA GLU A 345 10.90 -13.11 -6.97
C GLU A 345 11.04 -14.30 -6.02
N TYR A 346 10.62 -15.48 -6.47
CA TYR A 346 10.72 -16.70 -5.69
C TYR A 346 12.18 -17.07 -5.45
N THR A 347 13.02 -17.02 -6.48
CA THR A 347 14.47 -17.23 -6.36
C THR A 347 15.11 -16.27 -5.36
N ARG A 348 14.78 -14.98 -5.46
CA ARG A 348 15.30 -13.96 -4.53
C ARG A 348 14.89 -14.25 -3.10
N TRP A 349 13.61 -14.61 -2.88
CA TRP A 349 13.12 -15.00 -1.56
C TRP A 349 13.85 -16.24 -1.03
N LYS A 350 14.04 -17.28 -1.86
CA LYS A 350 14.77 -18.48 -1.47
C LYS A 350 16.17 -18.14 -0.93
N ARG A 351 16.91 -17.26 -1.62
CA ARG A 351 18.26 -16.84 -1.20
C ARG A 351 18.29 -16.11 0.14
N ALA A 352 17.27 -15.29 0.41
CA ALA A 352 17.17 -14.49 1.62
C ALA A 352 16.79 -15.34 2.85
N GLU A 353 15.75 -16.17 2.71
CA GLU A 353 15.04 -16.75 3.87
C GLU A 353 15.27 -18.26 4.07
N MET A 354 15.70 -18.99 3.04
CA MET A 354 15.83 -20.44 3.17
C MET A 354 17.16 -20.85 3.84
N THR A 355 17.09 -21.97 4.55
CA THR A 355 18.23 -22.60 5.20
C THR A 355 19.33 -22.92 4.19
N ARG A 356 20.55 -22.55 4.55
CA ARG A 356 21.76 -22.77 3.74
C ARG A 356 22.54 -23.94 4.30
N VAL A 357 23.16 -24.71 3.41
CA VAL A 357 24.08 -25.81 3.75
C VAL A 357 25.41 -25.61 3.04
N ALA A 358 26.50 -25.94 3.72
CA ALA A 358 27.83 -25.95 3.11
C ALA A 358 28.12 -27.36 2.57
N LYS A 359 28.62 -27.44 1.34
CA LYS A 359 29.11 -28.68 0.71
C LYS A 359 30.45 -28.41 0.07
N ASP A 360 31.40 -29.30 0.30
CA ASP A 360 32.74 -29.20 -0.25
C ASP A 360 32.86 -30.16 -1.43
N VAL A 361 33.38 -29.65 -2.56
CA VAL A 361 33.64 -30.42 -3.77
C VAL A 361 35.12 -30.33 -4.08
N SER A 362 35.81 -31.46 -4.01
CA SER A 362 37.23 -31.57 -4.35
C SER A 362 37.39 -32.09 -5.76
N VAL A 363 38.13 -31.36 -6.59
CA VAL A 363 38.41 -31.75 -7.98
C VAL A 363 39.87 -31.49 -8.33
N TYR A 364 40.39 -32.31 -9.23
CA TYR A 364 41.65 -32.06 -9.91
C TYR A 364 41.38 -31.26 -11.18
N ILE A 365 42.01 -30.09 -11.32
CA ILE A 365 41.89 -29.23 -12.49
C ILE A 365 43.16 -29.34 -13.37
N PRO A 366 43.02 -29.38 -14.71
CA PRO A 366 44.16 -29.47 -15.62
C PRO A 366 45.08 -28.24 -15.57
N LYS A 367 46.34 -28.43 -15.95
CA LYS A 367 47.29 -27.32 -16.17
C LYS A 367 46.73 -26.32 -17.18
N GLY A 368 46.78 -25.03 -16.83
CA GLY A 368 46.26 -23.92 -17.63
C GLY A 368 44.83 -23.50 -17.27
N SER A 369 44.13 -24.24 -16.40
CA SER A 369 42.84 -23.82 -15.85
C SER A 369 43.02 -22.79 -14.73
N ASP A 370 42.21 -21.73 -14.74
CA ASP A 370 42.16 -20.74 -13.65
C ASP A 370 41.08 -21.15 -12.62
N PRO A 371 41.47 -21.43 -11.36
CA PRO A 371 40.55 -21.76 -10.28
C PRO A 371 39.45 -20.72 -10.06
N MET A 372 39.76 -19.44 -10.22
CA MET A 372 38.81 -18.35 -10.01
C MET A 372 37.80 -18.24 -11.15
N VAL A 373 38.15 -18.69 -12.36
CA VAL A 373 37.19 -18.79 -13.47
C VAL A 373 36.23 -19.94 -13.23
N ILE A 374 36.74 -21.10 -12.81
CA ILE A 374 35.89 -22.25 -12.44
C ILE A 374 34.95 -21.88 -11.29
N GLN A 375 35.43 -21.18 -10.26
CA GLN A 375 34.58 -20.66 -9.18
C GLN A 375 33.41 -19.82 -9.72
N ARG A 376 33.69 -18.85 -10.60
CA ARG A 376 32.64 -17.98 -11.20
C ARG A 376 31.65 -18.78 -12.05
N ILE A 377 32.13 -19.79 -12.76
CA ILE A 377 31.27 -20.70 -13.54
C ILE A 377 30.33 -21.49 -12.60
N ILE A 378 30.85 -22.01 -11.48
CA ILE A 378 30.03 -22.71 -10.48
C ILE A 378 28.96 -21.77 -9.91
N GLU A 379 29.32 -20.54 -9.54
CA GLU A 379 28.37 -19.55 -9.01
C GLU A 379 27.28 -19.18 -10.01
N GLY A 380 27.59 -19.21 -11.31
CA GLY A 380 26.64 -18.95 -12.38
C GLY A 380 25.77 -20.14 -12.80
N LEU A 381 26.04 -21.35 -12.29
CA LEU A 381 25.38 -22.57 -12.79
C LEU A 381 23.89 -22.64 -12.44
N SER A 382 23.53 -22.25 -11.21
CA SER A 382 22.16 -22.41 -10.72
C SER A 382 21.82 -21.37 -9.65
N PRO A 383 20.58 -20.85 -9.61
CA PRO A 383 20.18 -19.89 -8.58
C PRO A 383 20.26 -20.41 -7.15
N GLU A 384 20.21 -21.73 -6.95
CA GLU A 384 20.35 -22.46 -5.68
C GLU A 384 21.78 -22.40 -5.10
N ILE A 385 22.77 -21.99 -5.89
CA ILE A 385 24.14 -21.75 -5.45
C ILE A 385 24.24 -20.30 -4.98
N ILE A 386 24.47 -20.11 -3.68
CA ILE A 386 24.54 -18.80 -3.03
C ILE A 386 25.93 -18.19 -3.17
N SER A 387 26.97 -19.04 -3.04
CA SER A 387 28.37 -18.66 -3.25
C SER A 387 29.22 -19.91 -3.41
N ALA A 388 30.31 -19.81 -4.14
CA ALA A 388 31.38 -20.80 -4.17
C ALA A 388 32.68 -20.13 -3.73
N ARG A 389 33.46 -20.78 -2.87
CA ARG A 389 34.77 -20.26 -2.44
C ARG A 389 35.80 -21.35 -2.53
N ILE A 390 36.99 -21.01 -3.02
CA ILE A 390 38.15 -21.88 -2.86
C ILE A 390 38.55 -21.88 -1.39
N ILE A 391 38.53 -23.04 -0.76
CA ILE A 391 38.94 -23.20 0.64
C ILE A 391 40.28 -23.89 0.79
N ASP A 392 40.73 -24.60 -0.24
CA ASP A 392 41.99 -25.33 -0.22
C ASP A 392 42.54 -25.55 -1.64
N ILE A 393 43.86 -25.49 -1.78
CA ILE A 393 44.62 -25.74 -3.00
C ILE A 393 45.85 -26.56 -2.62
N TYR A 394 45.98 -27.76 -3.19
CA TYR A 394 47.04 -28.69 -2.81
C TYR A 394 47.42 -29.66 -3.95
N ASN A 395 48.47 -30.46 -3.75
CA ASN A 395 49.00 -31.44 -4.71
C ASN A 395 49.24 -30.85 -6.11
N GLN A 396 50.09 -29.81 -6.20
CA GLN A 396 50.55 -29.28 -7.49
C GLN A 396 51.49 -30.28 -8.17
N SER A 397 51.17 -30.63 -9.42
CA SER A 397 52.01 -31.44 -10.30
C SER A 397 52.25 -30.72 -11.62
N GLU A 398 53.10 -31.27 -12.49
CA GLU A 398 53.27 -30.75 -13.85
C GLU A 398 52.01 -30.89 -14.72
N GLU A 399 51.04 -31.71 -14.31
CA GLU A 399 49.81 -31.99 -15.05
C GLU A 399 48.59 -31.17 -14.57
N GLY A 400 48.66 -30.51 -13.41
CA GLY A 400 47.51 -29.80 -12.82
C GLY A 400 47.58 -29.58 -11.30
N VAL A 401 46.44 -29.24 -10.69
CA VAL A 401 46.34 -28.96 -9.25
C VAL A 401 45.00 -29.45 -8.67
N SER A 402 45.00 -29.92 -7.41
CA SER A 402 43.77 -30.25 -6.69
C SER A 402 43.22 -29.04 -5.94
N ILE A 403 41.91 -28.82 -6.04
CA ILE A 403 41.21 -27.68 -5.44
C ILE A 403 39.94 -28.15 -4.77
N THR A 404 39.67 -27.60 -3.59
CA THR A 404 38.41 -27.79 -2.88
C THR A 404 37.58 -26.51 -2.94
N TYR A 405 36.38 -26.60 -3.54
CA TYR A 405 35.39 -25.53 -3.54
C TYR A 405 34.35 -25.78 -2.44
N ARG A 406 34.17 -24.83 -1.53
CA ARG A 406 33.05 -24.79 -0.60
C ARG A 406 31.87 -24.07 -1.24
N LEU A 407 30.81 -24.82 -1.48
CA LEU A 407 29.55 -24.34 -2.02
C LEU A 407 28.60 -24.06 -0.86
N THR A 408 28.02 -22.86 -0.83
CA THR A 408 26.87 -22.57 0.01
C THR A 408 25.61 -22.75 -0.83
N LEU A 409 24.82 -23.77 -0.52
CA LEU A 409 23.65 -24.19 -1.28
C LEU A 409 22.37 -24.00 -0.48
N LEU A 410 21.23 -23.88 -1.16
CA LEU A 410 19.91 -23.99 -0.54
C LEU A 410 19.63 -25.44 -0.10
N ALA A 411 19.13 -25.63 1.12
CA ALA A 411 18.99 -26.96 1.73
C ALA A 411 17.99 -27.89 1.03
N GLU A 412 16.88 -27.36 0.50
CA GLU A 412 15.78 -28.13 -0.10
C GLU A 412 16.22 -28.85 -1.40
N ASP A 413 17.13 -28.23 -2.17
CA ASP A 413 17.55 -28.70 -3.50
C ASP A 413 19.03 -29.18 -3.54
N GLN A 414 19.70 -29.24 -2.38
CA GLN A 414 21.16 -29.38 -2.29
C GLN A 414 21.75 -30.60 -3.03
N ARG A 415 21.02 -31.73 -3.09
CA ARG A 415 21.54 -32.97 -3.69
C ARG A 415 21.58 -32.87 -5.22
N GLU A 416 20.51 -32.38 -5.81
CA GLU A 416 20.40 -32.19 -7.25
C GLU A 416 21.34 -31.08 -7.72
N THR A 417 21.40 -29.96 -6.99
CA THR A 417 22.35 -28.88 -7.31
C THR A 417 23.79 -29.35 -7.25
N LEU A 418 24.16 -30.13 -6.21
CA LEU A 418 25.51 -30.68 -6.08
C LEU A 418 25.86 -31.62 -7.24
N GLN A 419 24.92 -32.47 -7.64
CA GLN A 419 25.10 -33.38 -8.78
C GLN A 419 25.37 -32.61 -10.08
N ARG A 420 24.59 -31.55 -10.35
CA ARG A 420 24.79 -30.69 -11.53
C ARG A 420 26.16 -29.98 -11.51
N VAL A 421 26.64 -29.56 -10.34
CA VAL A 421 27.98 -28.98 -10.21
C VAL A 421 29.06 -30.01 -10.53
N ILE A 422 28.92 -31.24 -10.05
CA ILE A 422 29.87 -32.32 -10.36
C ILE A 422 29.89 -32.61 -11.87
N GLU A 423 28.72 -32.74 -12.49
CA GLU A 423 28.59 -32.96 -13.94
C GLU A 423 29.22 -31.83 -14.76
N LEU A 424 29.01 -30.57 -14.36
CA LEU A 424 29.67 -29.42 -14.98
C LEU A 424 31.19 -29.52 -14.89
N LEU A 425 31.71 -29.80 -13.69
CA LEU A 425 33.16 -29.87 -13.44
C LEU A 425 33.80 -30.98 -14.28
N LEU A 426 33.18 -32.15 -14.34
CA LEU A 426 33.64 -33.24 -15.20
C LEU A 426 33.57 -32.85 -16.69
N GLY A 427 32.49 -32.18 -17.11
CA GLY A 427 32.29 -31.73 -18.49
C GLY A 427 33.31 -30.72 -18.99
N ILE A 428 33.86 -29.88 -18.09
CA ILE A 428 34.92 -28.92 -18.43
C ILE A 428 36.34 -29.50 -18.25
N GLY A 429 36.46 -30.81 -18.03
CA GLY A 429 37.74 -31.53 -17.97
C GLY A 429 38.36 -31.65 -16.58
N CYS A 430 37.65 -31.28 -15.51
CA CYS A 430 38.09 -31.60 -14.15
C CYS A 430 37.92 -33.10 -13.90
N ARG A 431 38.70 -33.66 -12.96
CA ARG A 431 38.53 -35.04 -12.50
C ARG A 431 38.09 -35.04 -11.05
N GLN A 432 37.06 -35.83 -10.75
CA GLN A 432 36.62 -36.03 -9.37
C GLN A 432 37.71 -36.80 -8.62
N ARG A 433 38.02 -36.33 -7.41
CA ARG A 433 39.02 -36.96 -6.54
C ARG A 433 38.38 -38.01 -5.65
#